data_AF-U6CYW6-F1
#
_entry.id   AF-U6CYW6-F1
#
_cell.length_a   1.000
_cell.length_b   1.000
_cell.length_c   1.000
_cell.angle_alpha   90.00
_cell.angle_beta   90.00
_cell.angle_gamma   90.00
#
_symmetry.space_group_name_H-M   'P 1'
#
loop_
_entity.id
_entity.type
_entity.pdbx_description
1 polymer ?
#
loop_
_entity_poly.entity_id
_entity_poly.type
_entity_poly.pdbx_seq_one_letter_code
_entity_poly.pdbx_strand_id
1 'polypeptide(L)'
;KHEIQKLLKFLDKELSEETVDKIIYHSSFDVMKQNPSTNYSTVPDFDMDHSVSPFMRKGISGDWKNQFTVAQYERFEDDYEKKMKRSTLRFRSEI
;
A
#
# COMPACT_ATOMS: atom_id res chain seq x y z
N LYS A 1 -12.30 3.02 6.52
CA LYS A 1 -13.51 3.83 6.19
C LYS A 1 -13.20 5.33 6.02
N HIS A 2 -12.48 5.97 6.96
CA HIS A 2 -12.16 7.41 6.89
C HIS A 2 -11.59 7.87 5.54
N GLU A 3 -10.56 7.20 5.01
CA GLU A 3 -9.96 7.60 3.72
C GLU A 3 -10.92 7.44 2.53
N ILE A 4 -11.79 6.43 2.54
CA ILE A 4 -12.83 6.26 1.52
C ILE A 4 -13.85 7.41 1.59
N GLN A 5 -14.25 7.83 2.79
CA GLN A 5 -15.16 8.98 2.95
C GLN A 5 -14.55 10.28 2.43
N LYS A 6 -13.25 10.50 2.66
CA LYS A 6 -12.51 11.64 2.09
C LYS A 6 -12.49 11.59 0.56
N LEU A 7 -12.27 10.42 -0.04
CA LEU A 7 -12.30 10.23 -1.48
C LEU A 7 -13.69 10.51 -2.06
N LEU A 8 -14.75 10.01 -1.42
CA LEU A 8 -16.13 10.25 -1.84
C LEU A 8 -16.49 11.74 -1.81
N LYS A 9 -16.10 12.44 -0.74
CA LYS A 9 -16.25 13.90 -0.65
C LYS A 9 -15.47 14.63 -1.75
N PHE A 10 -14.24 14.20 -2.04
CA PHE A 10 -13.42 14.81 -3.09
C PHE A 10 -14.02 14.62 -4.49
N LEU A 11 -14.65 13.47 -4.74
CA LEU A 11 -15.30 13.14 -6.02
C LEU A 11 -16.75 13.64 -6.12
N ASP A 12 -17.24 14.35 -5.11
CA ASP A 12 -18.63 14.81 -4.99
C ASP A 12 -19.64 13.65 -5.16
N LYS A 13 -19.40 12.56 -4.42
CA LYS A 13 -20.24 11.35 -4.42
C LYS A 13 -20.80 11.07 -3.02
N GLU A 14 -22.10 10.82 -2.96
CA GLU A 14 -22.78 10.26 -1.81
C GLU A 14 -23.16 8.80 -2.09
N LEU A 15 -22.73 7.90 -1.22
CA LEU A 15 -23.02 6.47 -1.31
C LEU A 15 -23.61 5.97 0.01
N SER A 16 -24.46 4.94 -0.07
CA SER A 16 -24.97 4.27 1.12
C SER A 16 -23.84 3.64 1.94
N GLU A 17 -24.05 3.52 3.25
CA GLU A 17 -23.11 2.85 4.14
C GLU A 17 -22.79 1.41 3.68
N GLU A 18 -23.81 0.66 3.26
CA GLU A 18 -23.66 -0.67 2.69
C GLU A 18 -22.72 -0.69 1.48
N THR A 19 -22.83 0.31 0.60
CA THR A 19 -21.96 0.40 -0.59
C THR A 19 -20.53 0.73 -0.19
N VAL A 20 -20.34 1.61 0.79
CA VAL A 20 -19.01 1.94 1.33
C VAL A 20 -18.35 0.70 1.95
N ASP A 21 -19.10 -0.10 2.68
CA ASP A 21 -18.59 -1.33 3.30
C ASP A 21 -18.23 -2.39 2.24
N LYS A 22 -19.03 -2.52 1.17
CA LYS A 22 -18.68 -3.34 -0.01
C LYS A 22 -17.39 -2.87 -0.66
N ILE A 23 -17.20 -1.55 -0.83
CA ILE A 23 -15.95 -1.00 -1.38
C ILE A 23 -14.77 -1.42 -0.50
N ILE A 24 -14.86 -1.22 0.82
CA ILE A 24 -13.79 -1.59 1.76
C ILE A 24 -13.45 -3.08 1.66
N TYR A 25 -14.45 -3.94 1.60
CA TYR A 25 -14.25 -5.39 1.45
C TYR A 25 -13.56 -5.73 0.13
N HIS A 26 -14.10 -5.26 -1.00
CA HIS A 26 -13.57 -5.58 -2.32
C HIS A 26 -12.21 -4.94 -2.61
N SER A 27 -11.88 -3.81 -1.96
CA SER A 27 -10.56 -3.17 -2.03
C SER A 27 -9.61 -3.63 -0.92
N SER A 28 -9.98 -4.62 -0.10
CA SER A 28 -9.08 -5.18 0.90
C SER A 28 -7.95 -5.96 0.22
N PHE A 29 -6.78 -6.00 0.84
CA PHE A 29 -5.61 -6.66 0.26
C PHE A 29 -5.89 -8.14 -0.05
N ASP A 30 -6.52 -8.87 0.86
CA ASP A 30 -6.80 -10.30 0.68
C ASP A 30 -7.75 -10.55 -0.50
N VAL A 31 -8.79 -9.73 -0.66
CA VAL A 31 -9.73 -9.85 -1.77
C VAL A 31 -9.07 -9.46 -3.09
N MET A 32 -8.32 -8.36 -3.13
CA MET A 32 -7.61 -7.92 -4.33
C MET A 32 -6.52 -8.90 -4.76
N LYS A 33 -5.85 -9.56 -3.81
CA LYS A 33 -4.81 -10.57 -4.08
C LYS A 33 -5.35 -11.78 -4.85
N GLN A 34 -6.61 -12.16 -4.60
CA GLN A 34 -7.26 -13.28 -5.28
C GLN A 34 -7.97 -12.87 -6.58
N ASN A 35 -8.12 -11.57 -6.86
CA ASN A 35 -8.85 -11.09 -8.02
C ASN A 35 -7.93 -10.93 -9.25
N PRO A 36 -8.12 -11.73 -10.33
CA PRO A 36 -7.30 -11.64 -11.55
C PRO A 36 -7.35 -10.27 -12.25
N SER A 37 -8.39 -9.48 -12.01
CA SER A 37 -8.52 -8.13 -12.57
C SER A 37 -7.62 -7.11 -11.87
N THR A 38 -7.01 -7.46 -10.73
CA THR A 38 -6.22 -6.52 -9.92
C THR A 38 -4.85 -7.06 -9.49
N ASN A 39 -4.65 -8.38 -9.44
CA ASN A 39 -3.44 -8.99 -8.90
C ASN A 39 -2.32 -9.20 -9.94
N TYR A 40 -2.54 -8.79 -11.20
CA TYR A 40 -1.61 -8.90 -12.33
C TYR A 40 -1.30 -10.33 -12.82
N SER A 41 -1.99 -11.36 -12.34
CA SER A 41 -1.74 -12.75 -12.78
C SER A 41 -2.09 -13.05 -14.25
N THR A 42 -2.65 -12.08 -14.98
CA THR A 42 -2.97 -12.18 -16.41
C THR A 42 -1.86 -11.62 -17.30
N VAL A 43 -0.84 -10.99 -16.72
CA VAL A 43 0.36 -10.53 -17.41
C VAL A 43 1.29 -11.74 -17.66
N PRO A 44 1.93 -11.85 -18.83
CA PRO A 44 2.86 -12.95 -19.10
C PRO A 44 4.04 -13.00 -18.13
N ASP A 45 4.51 -14.22 -17.81
CA ASP A 45 5.60 -14.44 -16.85
C ASP A 45 6.93 -13.77 -17.25
N PHE A 46 7.17 -13.56 -18.55
CA PHE A 46 8.38 -12.87 -19.02
C PHE A 46 8.37 -11.36 -18.67
N ASP A 47 7.18 -10.77 -18.47
CA ASP A 47 7.03 -9.39 -18.03
C ASP A 47 6.93 -9.32 -16.49
N MET A 48 6.21 -10.25 -15.87
CA MET A 48 6.08 -10.37 -14.41
C MET A 48 6.06 -11.83 -13.94
N ASP A 49 7.20 -12.33 -13.47
CA ASP A 49 7.28 -13.67 -12.89
C ASP A 49 6.81 -13.66 -11.42
N HIS A 50 5.54 -14.05 -11.22
CA HIS A 50 4.92 -14.13 -9.90
C HIS A 50 5.47 -15.27 -9.01
N SER A 51 6.23 -16.22 -9.58
CA SER A 51 6.87 -17.29 -8.80
C SER A 51 8.07 -16.79 -8.01
N VAL A 52 8.77 -15.77 -8.52
CA VAL A 52 9.85 -15.07 -7.81
C VAL A 52 9.27 -14.21 -6.69
N SER A 53 8.27 -13.38 -7.01
CA SER A 53 7.52 -12.65 -6.00
C SER A 53 6.16 -12.21 -6.55
N PRO A 54 5.06 -12.46 -5.84
CA PRO A 54 3.75 -11.99 -6.28
C PRO A 54 3.65 -10.47 -6.18
N PHE A 55 3.05 -9.81 -7.19
CA PHE A 55 2.76 -8.38 -7.18
C PHE A 55 2.06 -7.93 -5.89
N MET A 56 0.97 -8.63 -5.52
CA MET A 56 0.30 -8.47 -4.22
C MET A 56 1.08 -9.23 -3.12
N ARG A 57 2.24 -8.70 -2.73
CA ARG A 57 3.23 -9.37 -1.86
C ARG A 57 2.78 -9.59 -0.41
N LYS A 58 2.72 -8.51 0.39
CA LYS A 58 2.33 -8.57 1.81
C LYS A 58 1.24 -7.57 2.24
N GLY A 59 1.17 -6.39 1.62
CA GLY A 59 0.09 -5.43 1.89
C GLY A 59 0.06 -4.83 3.31
N ILE A 60 1.21 -4.75 4.00
CA ILE A 60 1.30 -4.25 5.38
C ILE A 60 2.31 -3.11 5.52
N SER A 61 2.08 -2.23 6.49
CA SER A 61 3.07 -1.24 6.94
C SER A 61 4.09 -1.90 7.88
N GLY A 62 5.34 -1.43 7.88
CA GLY A 62 6.40 -1.93 8.78
C GLY A 62 7.19 -3.14 8.28
N ASP A 63 6.85 -3.76 7.14
CA ASP A 63 7.57 -4.96 6.66
C ASP A 63 9.04 -4.69 6.30
N TRP A 64 9.44 -3.43 6.14
CA TRP A 64 10.83 -3.03 5.96
C TRP A 64 11.73 -3.54 7.11
N LYS A 65 11.20 -3.69 8.33
CA LYS A 65 11.91 -4.23 9.50
C LYS A 65 12.41 -5.67 9.29
N ASN A 66 11.74 -6.42 8.40
CA ASN A 66 12.15 -7.80 8.06
C ASN A 66 13.24 -7.84 6.98
N GLN A 67 13.67 -6.69 6.44
CA GLN A 67 14.58 -6.60 5.31
C GLN A 67 15.82 -5.77 5.65
N PHE A 68 15.66 -4.69 6.40
CA PHE A 68 16.76 -3.85 6.83
C PHE A 68 17.52 -4.47 7.99
N THR A 69 18.84 -4.51 7.88
CA THR A 69 19.70 -4.63 9.06
C THR A 69 19.72 -3.31 9.84
N VAL A 70 20.09 -3.35 11.11
CA VAL A 70 20.20 -2.15 11.96
C VAL A 70 21.10 -1.09 11.32
N ALA A 71 22.29 -1.49 10.85
CA ALA A 71 23.25 -0.57 10.22
C ALA A 71 22.73 0.06 8.91
N GLN A 72 21.95 -0.69 8.12
CA GLN A 72 21.32 -0.14 6.91
C GLN A 72 20.25 0.88 7.26
N TYR A 73 19.46 0.61 8.30
CA TYR A 73 18.39 1.50 8.74
C TYR A 73 18.95 2.80 9.31
N GLU A 74 19.96 2.75 10.18
CA GLU A 74 20.64 3.94 10.72
C GLU A 74 21.16 4.84 9.58
N ARG A 75 21.83 4.24 8.59
CA ARG A 75 22.31 4.98 7.42
C ARG A 75 21.18 5.59 6.59
N PHE A 76 20.05 4.89 6.47
CA PHE A 76 18.87 5.38 5.76
C PHE A 76 18.24 6.58 6.48
N GLU A 77 18.05 6.50 7.79
CA GLU A 77 17.45 7.57 8.59
C GLU A 77 18.32 8.84 8.57
N ASP A 78 19.64 8.70 8.72
CA ASP A 78 20.57 9.83 8.63
C ASP A 78 20.49 10.61 7.29
N ASP A 79 20.27 9.88 6.19
CA ASP A 79 20.10 10.47 4.85
C ASP A 79 18.69 11.04 4.68
N TYR A 80 17.67 10.33 5.19
CA TYR A 80 16.27 10.75 5.16
C TYR A 80 16.07 12.08 5.90
N GLU A 81 16.61 12.22 7.11
CA GLU A 81 16.51 13.46 7.89
C GLU A 81 17.10 14.66 7.15
N LYS A 82 18.27 14.49 6.53
CA LYS A 82 18.93 15.54 5.75
C LYS A 82 18.10 15.95 4.54
N LYS A 83 17.56 14.98 3.79
CA LYS A 83 16.76 15.23 2.59
C LYS A 83 15.38 15.80 2.91
N MET A 84 14.79 15.41 4.03
CA MET A 84 13.43 15.80 4.42
C MET A 84 13.40 17.03 5.35
N LYS A 85 14.55 17.55 5.77
CA LYS A 85 14.68 18.64 6.77
C LYS A 85 13.77 19.86 6.56
N ARG A 86 13.47 20.21 5.30
CA ARG A 86 12.64 21.38 4.95
C ARG A 86 11.22 21.02 4.51
N SER A 87 10.86 19.74 4.55
CA SER A 87 9.54 19.28 4.18
C SER A 87 8.58 19.33 5.37
N THR A 88 7.35 19.76 5.11
CA THR A 88 6.23 19.64 6.07
C THR A 88 5.59 18.26 6.03
N LEU A 89 5.95 17.41 5.07
CA LEU A 89 5.44 16.05 4.97
C LEU A 89 5.90 15.22 6.17
N ARG A 90 5.00 14.36 6.64
CA ARG A 90 5.24 13.42 7.74
C ARG A 90 4.75 12.06 7.30
N PHE A 91 5.60 11.06 7.47
CA PHE A 91 5.31 9.66 7.15
C PHE A 91 5.29 8.86 8.45
N ARG A 92 4.50 7.80 8.46
CA ARG A 92 4.54 6.79 9.52
C ARG A 92 5.17 5.53 8.92
N SER A 93 6.24 5.04 9.52
CA SER A 93 6.94 3.83 9.08
C SER A 93 6.25 2.54 9.55
N GLU A 94 5.24 2.67 10.41
CA GLU A 94 4.33 1.64 10.90
C GLU A 94 2.94 2.24 11.19
N ILE A 95 1.90 1.41 11.27
CA ILE A 95 0.50 1.84 11.52
C ILE A 95 0.09 1.47 12.93
#